data_AF-A0A371DH49-F1
#
_entry.id   AF-A0A371DH49-F1
#
_cell.length_a   1.000
_cell.length_b   1.000
_cell.length_c   1.000
_cell.angle_alpha   90.00
_cell.angle_beta   90.00
_cell.angle_gamma   90.00
#
_symmetry.space_group_name_H-M   'P 1'
#
loop_
_entity.id
_entity.type
_entity.pdbx_description
1 polymer ?
#
loop_
_entity_poly.entity_id
_entity_poly.type
_entity_poly.pdbx_seq_one_letter_code
_entity_poly.pdbx_strand_id
1 'polypeptide(L)'
;SPSSSASPGSRDTPGAPRVKPLLSTPQKRLNHIMSEQKRRNAIRDGYLQLTTLLAPAGAPPGSGMPTRGRPKGSGSRGRGTKGKSGILFRAREYIHWLEEGRDALRDEVTRLEAAAGIR
;
A
#
# COMPACT_ATOMS: atom_id res chain seq x y z
N SER A 1 47.53 26.61 -29.53
CA SER A 1 47.09 25.41 -30.26
C SER A 1 48.10 24.29 -30.07
N PRO A 2 47.75 22.98 -29.98
CA PRO A 2 46.42 22.35 -29.84
C PRO A 2 46.29 21.33 -28.67
N SER A 3 45.06 20.83 -28.54
CA SER A 3 44.48 19.70 -27.82
C SER A 3 45.28 18.39 -27.68
N SER A 4 45.02 17.60 -26.62
CA SER A 4 44.29 16.31 -26.75
C SER A 4 44.08 15.59 -25.40
N SER A 5 42.88 15.00 -25.30
CA SER A 5 42.27 14.20 -24.25
C SER A 5 42.83 12.77 -24.16
N ALA A 6 42.92 12.21 -22.94
CA ALA A 6 42.66 10.79 -22.71
C ALA A 6 42.47 10.49 -21.21
N SER A 7 41.24 10.14 -20.83
CA SER A 7 40.95 9.46 -19.56
C SER A 7 41.52 8.04 -19.61
N PRO A 8 42.15 7.52 -18.54
CA PRO A 8 42.46 6.10 -18.49
C PRO A 8 41.17 5.33 -18.21
N GLY A 9 40.60 4.74 -19.26
CA GLY A 9 39.59 3.70 -19.12
C GLY A 9 40.18 2.55 -18.32
N SER A 10 39.67 2.35 -17.10
CA SER A 10 39.80 1.10 -16.39
C SER A 10 39.21 0.01 -17.28
N ARG A 11 40.09 -0.80 -17.88
CA ARG A 11 39.73 -1.94 -18.71
C ARG A 11 38.88 -2.88 -17.86
N ASP A 12 37.57 -2.84 -18.07
CA ASP A 12 36.69 -3.95 -17.72
C ASP A 12 37.13 -5.15 -18.55
N THR A 13 37.98 -5.99 -17.97
CA THR A 13 38.03 -7.40 -18.35
C THR A 13 36.60 -7.94 -18.28
N PRO A 14 36.09 -8.65 -19.29
CA PRO A 14 34.82 -9.36 -19.20
C PRO A 14 35.00 -10.52 -18.21
N GLY A 15 34.93 -10.18 -16.92
CA GLY A 15 34.95 -11.14 -15.83
C GLY A 15 33.74 -12.04 -15.97
N ALA A 16 34.02 -13.34 -16.03
CA ALA A 16 33.06 -14.44 -16.11
C ALA A 16 31.73 -14.15 -15.40
N PRO A 17 30.59 -14.62 -15.94
CA PRO A 17 29.31 -14.46 -15.25
C PRO A 17 29.47 -15.01 -13.83
N ARG A 18 29.23 -14.16 -12.82
CA ARG A 18 29.16 -14.61 -11.42
C ARG A 18 28.01 -15.62 -11.35
N VAL A 19 28.33 -16.90 -11.55
CA VAL A 19 27.38 -17.99 -11.44
C VAL A 19 26.97 -17.99 -9.96
N LYS A 20 25.80 -17.42 -9.68
CA LYS A 20 25.21 -17.46 -8.34
C LYS A 20 25.20 -18.94 -7.95
N PRO A 21 25.89 -19.35 -6.87
CA PRO A 21 25.92 -20.74 -6.47
C PRO A 21 24.49 -21.23 -6.31
N LEU A 22 24.17 -22.36 -6.97
CA LEU A 22 22.84 -22.93 -6.96
C LEU A 22 22.45 -23.21 -5.50
N LEU A 23 21.42 -22.53 -5.02
CA LEU A 23 20.93 -22.70 -3.65
C LEU A 23 20.60 -24.18 -3.39
N SER A 24 21.06 -24.70 -2.26
CA SER A 24 20.75 -26.08 -1.86
C SER A 24 19.24 -26.24 -1.62
N THR A 25 18.73 -27.48 -1.67
CA THR A 25 17.29 -27.73 -1.46
C THR A 25 16.80 -27.26 -0.07
N PRO A 26 17.56 -27.38 1.05
CA PRO A 26 17.16 -26.80 2.33
C PRO A 26 17.17 -25.27 2.30
N GLN A 27 18.17 -24.66 1.64
CA GLN A 27 18.28 -23.21 1.54
C GLN A 27 17.14 -22.60 0.71
N LYS A 28 16.74 -23.25 -0.39
CA LYS A 28 15.57 -22.85 -1.18
C LYS A 28 14.29 -22.89 -0.35
N ARG A 29 14.09 -23.93 0.47
CA ARG A 29 12.94 -24.04 1.38
C ARG A 29 12.90 -22.88 2.39
N LEU A 30 14.03 -22.59 3.04
CA LEU A 30 14.11 -21.49 4.01
C LEU A 30 13.86 -20.13 3.36
N ASN A 31 14.50 -19.87 2.21
CA ASN A 31 14.28 -18.64 1.46
C ASN A 31 12.83 -18.49 1.02
N HIS A 32 12.18 -19.58 0.59
CA HIS A 32 10.77 -19.58 0.23
C HIS A 32 9.90 -19.17 1.43
N ILE A 33 10.07 -19.81 2.59
CA ILE A 33 9.33 -19.49 3.83
C ILE A 33 9.52 -18.02 4.21
N MET A 34 10.76 -17.54 4.23
CA MET A 34 11.09 -16.17 4.60
C MET A 34 10.49 -15.15 3.62
N SER A 35 10.61 -15.39 2.32
CA SER A 35 10.07 -14.52 1.28
C SER A 35 8.55 -14.41 1.36
N GLU A 36 7.86 -15.53 1.58
CA GLU A 36 6.41 -15.56 1.69
C GLU A 36 5.93 -14.93 3.00
N GLN A 37 6.66 -15.12 4.10
CA GLN A 37 6.36 -14.43 5.36
C GLN A 37 6.50 -12.91 5.21
N LYS A 38 7.57 -12.44 4.57
CA LYS A 38 7.75 -11.01 4.27
C LYS A 38 6.60 -10.47 3.43
N ARG A 39 6.22 -11.18 2.37
CA ARG A 39 5.07 -10.81 1.52
C ARG A 39 3.77 -10.73 2.34
N ARG A 40 3.49 -11.71 3.19
CA ARG A 40 2.29 -11.72 4.05
C ARG A 40 2.27 -10.59 5.06
N ASN A 41 3.41 -10.24 5.63
CA ASN A 41 3.52 -9.12 6.55
C ASN A 41 3.22 -7.80 5.85
N ALA A 42 3.81 -7.55 4.68
CA ALA A 42 3.53 -6.36 3.88
C ALA A 42 2.03 -6.21 3.54
N ILE A 43 1.37 -7.31 3.16
CA ILE A 43 -0.08 -7.30 2.91
C ILE A 43 -0.87 -6.96 4.18
N ARG A 44 -0.47 -7.51 5.33
CA ARG A 44 -1.12 -7.22 6.61
C ARG A 44 -0.99 -5.75 6.98
N ASP A 45 0.21 -5.19 6.83
CA ASP A 45 0.49 -3.81 7.19
C ASP A 45 -0.28 -2.83 6.29
N GLY A 46 -0.33 -3.09 4.98
CA GLY A 46 -1.16 -2.30 4.05
C GLY A 46 -2.66 -2.37 4.37
N TYR A 47 -3.14 -3.52 4.82
CA TYR A 47 -4.54 -3.69 5.24
C TYR A 47 -4.86 -2.90 6.51
N LEU A 48 -3.91 -2.81 7.46
CA LEU A 48 -4.05 -2.00 8.67
C LEU A 48 -4.15 -0.52 8.31
N GLN A 49 -3.28 -0.02 7.44
CA GLN A 49 -3.32 1.36 6.96
C GLN A 49 -4.65 1.68 6.27
N LEU A 50 -5.13 0.80 5.39
CA LEU A 50 -6.41 0.97 4.72
C LEU A 50 -7.58 1.03 5.72
N THR A 51 -7.55 0.18 6.74
CA THR A 51 -8.59 0.17 7.78
C THR A 51 -8.61 1.48 8.56
N THR A 52 -7.44 2.05 8.84
CA THR A 52 -7.31 3.36 9.51
C THR A 52 -7.88 4.48 8.66
N LEU A 53 -7.58 4.52 7.35
CA LEU A 53 -8.09 5.55 6.43
C LEU A 53 -9.62 5.51 6.28
N LEU A 54 -10.22 4.32 6.39
CA LEU A 54 -11.67 4.13 6.28
C LEU A 54 -12.41 4.23 7.61
N ALA A 55 -11.71 4.50 8.71
CA ALA A 55 -12.35 4.72 10.00
C ALA A 55 -13.03 6.10 10.02
N PRO A 56 -14.23 6.23 10.61
CA PRO A 56 -14.86 7.54 10.80
C PRO A 56 -13.93 8.48 11.56
N ALA A 57 -13.91 9.77 11.19
CA ALA A 57 -13.11 10.77 11.88
C ALA A 57 -13.42 10.77 13.38
N GLY A 58 -12.40 10.58 14.22
CA GLY A 58 -12.53 10.51 15.68
C GLY A 58 -12.74 9.10 16.26
N ALA A 59 -12.82 8.06 15.43
CA ALA A 59 -12.91 6.69 15.94
C ALA A 59 -11.57 6.23 16.56
N PRO A 60 -11.57 5.55 17.72
CA PRO A 60 -10.34 5.07 18.35
C PRO A 60 -9.51 4.19 17.39
N PRO A 61 -8.17 4.27 17.43
CA PRO A 61 -7.31 3.39 16.64
C PRO A 61 -7.65 1.92 16.94
N GLY A 62 -8.05 1.16 15.91
CA GLY A 62 -8.47 -0.23 16.04
C GLY A 62 -9.99 -0.50 15.98
N SER A 63 -10.83 0.53 15.93
CA SER A 63 -12.30 0.39 15.80
C SER A 63 -12.79 -0.25 14.49
N GLY A 64 -11.97 -0.24 13.44
CA GLY A 64 -12.23 -0.92 12.16
C GLY A 64 -11.58 -2.30 12.01
N MET A 65 -10.80 -2.76 13.01
CA MET A 65 -9.92 -3.92 12.88
C MET A 65 -10.66 -5.24 13.16
N PRO A 66 -10.64 -6.24 12.25
CA PRO A 66 -11.09 -7.58 12.57
C PRO A 66 -10.14 -8.23 13.57
N THR A 67 -10.45 -8.16 14.87
CA THR A 67 -9.68 -8.82 15.92
C THR A 67 -9.71 -10.34 15.75
N ARG A 68 -8.54 -10.94 15.52
CA ARG A 68 -8.36 -12.38 15.45
C ARG A 68 -8.14 -12.94 16.86
N GLY A 69 -9.09 -13.72 17.39
CA GLY A 69 -8.78 -14.74 18.40
C GLY A 69 -9.45 -14.69 19.78
N ARG A 70 -10.66 -14.15 19.96
CA ARG A 70 -11.42 -14.39 21.22
C ARG A 70 -12.46 -15.50 21.01
N PRO A 71 -12.46 -16.59 21.80
CA PRO A 71 -13.43 -17.67 21.66
C PRO A 71 -14.85 -17.17 21.97
N LYS A 72 -15.80 -17.69 21.18
CA LYS A 72 -17.26 -17.50 21.30
C LYS A 72 -17.74 -17.59 22.75
N GLY A 73 -18.43 -16.55 23.20
CA GLY A 73 -19.22 -16.56 24.43
C GLY A 73 -20.15 -15.35 24.46
N SER A 74 -21.44 -15.63 24.62
CA SER A 74 -22.57 -14.70 24.74
C SER A 74 -23.04 -14.03 23.44
N GLY A 75 -24.33 -14.22 23.16
CA GLY A 75 -24.96 -13.88 21.90
C GLY A 75 -25.19 -12.38 21.73
N SER A 76 -24.98 -11.92 20.50
CA SER A 76 -25.70 -10.77 19.98
C SER A 76 -25.80 -10.94 18.47
N ARG A 77 -27.04 -10.97 17.96
CA ARG A 77 -27.36 -10.87 16.54
C ARG A 77 -26.94 -9.46 16.10
N GLY A 78 -25.73 -9.30 15.58
CA GLY A 78 -25.27 -7.97 15.21
C GLY A 78 -23.95 -7.96 14.46
N ARG A 79 -24.05 -7.78 13.14
CA ARG A 79 -23.02 -7.19 12.29
C ARG A 79 -21.67 -7.89 12.33
N GLY A 80 -21.62 -9.04 11.65
CA GLY A 80 -20.39 -9.77 11.38
C GLY A 80 -19.29 -8.82 10.93
N THR A 81 -18.15 -8.93 11.60
CA THR A 81 -16.88 -8.34 11.21
C THR A 81 -16.69 -8.60 9.72
N LYS A 82 -16.93 -7.58 8.89
CA LYS A 82 -16.79 -7.71 7.43
C LYS A 82 -15.37 -8.20 7.19
N GLY A 83 -15.22 -9.41 6.67
CA GLY A 83 -13.92 -10.07 6.50
C GLY A 83 -13.00 -9.28 5.56
N LYS A 84 -11.83 -9.85 5.25
CA LYS A 84 -10.80 -9.20 4.39
C LYS A 84 -11.33 -8.58 3.10
N SER A 85 -12.36 -9.18 2.51
CA SER A 85 -13.01 -8.67 1.30
C SER A 85 -13.83 -7.40 1.53
N GLY A 86 -14.48 -7.27 2.68
CA GLY A 86 -15.41 -6.18 2.94
C GLY A 86 -14.77 -4.80 3.11
N ILE A 87 -13.50 -4.74 3.53
CA ILE A 87 -12.76 -3.46 3.57
C ILE A 87 -12.46 -2.96 2.16
N LEU A 88 -12.17 -3.86 1.22
CA LEU A 88 -11.76 -3.50 -0.14
C LEU A 88 -12.96 -2.91 -0.90
N PHE A 89 -14.14 -3.50 -0.73
CA PHE A 89 -15.38 -2.91 -1.25
C PHE A 89 -15.65 -1.53 -0.64
N ARG A 90 -15.49 -1.37 0.68
CA ARG A 90 -15.65 -0.07 1.32
C ARG A 90 -14.62 0.95 0.80
N ALA A 91 -13.38 0.52 0.55
CA ALA A 91 -12.34 1.36 -0.01
C ALA A 91 -12.72 1.93 -1.38
N ARG A 92 -13.23 1.07 -2.27
CA ARG A 92 -13.71 1.47 -3.60
C ARG A 92 -14.79 2.53 -3.50
N GLU A 93 -15.83 2.28 -2.72
CA GLU A 93 -16.94 3.24 -2.56
C GLU A 93 -16.45 4.57 -1.96
N TYR A 94 -15.51 4.50 -1.01
CA TYR A 94 -14.94 5.71 -0.40
C TYR A 94 -14.11 6.53 -1.39
N ILE A 95 -13.36 5.90 -2.28
CA ILE A 95 -12.64 6.59 -3.36
C ILE A 95 -13.61 7.34 -4.27
N HIS A 96 -14.68 6.68 -4.73
CA HIS A 96 -15.68 7.32 -5.58
C HIS A 96 -16.34 8.51 -4.89
N TRP A 97 -16.74 8.36 -3.62
CA TRP A 97 -17.30 9.47 -2.84
C TRP A 97 -16.33 10.65 -2.68
N LEU A 98 -15.03 10.38 -2.48
CA LEU A 98 -14.00 11.43 -2.42
C LEU A 98 -13.83 12.14 -3.76
N GLU A 99 -13.88 11.42 -4.88
CA GLU A 99 -13.78 11.99 -6.22
C GLU A 99 -14.96 12.91 -6.54
N GLU A 100 -16.18 12.46 -6.26
CA GLU A 100 -17.41 13.25 -6.41
C GLU A 100 -17.36 14.53 -5.55
N GLY A 101 -17.01 14.39 -4.27
CA GLY A 101 -16.90 15.53 -3.36
C GLY A 101 -15.82 16.52 -3.78
N ARG A 102 -14.67 16.02 -4.25
CA ARG A 102 -13.57 16.84 -4.78
C ARG A 102 -14.00 17.65 -6.01
N ASP A 103 -14.73 17.04 -6.93
CA ASP A 103 -15.15 17.71 -8.17
C ASP A 103 -16.25 18.74 -7.88
N ALA A 104 -17.22 18.42 -7.02
CA ALA A 104 -18.22 19.38 -6.55
C ALA A 104 -17.59 20.60 -5.84
N LEU A 105 -16.55 20.38 -5.02
CA LEU A 105 -15.82 21.47 -4.36
C LEU A 105 -15.07 22.35 -5.37
N ARG A 106 -14.52 21.78 -6.45
CA ARG A 106 -13.86 22.55 -7.51
C ARG A 106 -14.84 23.39 -8.31
N ASP A 107 -16.01 22.85 -8.60
CA ASP A 107 -17.06 23.60 -9.28
C ASP A 107 -17.51 24.78 -8.44
N GLU A 108 -17.67 24.57 -7.12
CA GLU A 108 -18.05 25.63 -6.19
C GLU A 108 -16.96 26.71 -6.07
N VAL A 109 -15.69 26.31 -5.96
CA VAL A 109 -14.57 27.25 -5.99
C VAL A 109 -14.58 28.07 -7.28
N THR A 110 -14.77 27.42 -8.44
CA THR A 110 -14.82 28.10 -9.73
C THR A 110 -15.96 29.12 -9.78
N ARG A 111 -17.15 28.74 -9.30
CA ARG A 111 -18.31 29.62 -9.21
C ARG A 111 -18.04 30.84 -8.32
N LEU A 112 -17.40 30.63 -7.17
CA LEU A 112 -17.07 31.70 -6.22
C LEU A 112 -15.97 32.62 -6.75
N GLU A 113 -14.93 32.08 -7.37
CA GLU A 113 -13.86 32.86 -8.00
C GLU A 113 -14.40 33.76 -9.11
N ALA A 114 -15.31 33.23 -9.95
CA ALA A 114 -15.99 34.02 -10.98
C ALA A 114 -16.88 35.12 -10.38
N ALA A 115 -17.66 34.80 -9.33
CA ALA A 115 -18.49 35.79 -8.65
C ALA A 115 -17.67 36.89 -7.95
N ALA A 116 -16.45 36.57 -7.52
CA ALA A 116 -15.52 37.51 -6.91
C ALA A 116 -14.66 38.28 -7.93
N GLY A 117 -14.76 37.97 -9.23
CA GLY A 117 -13.95 38.59 -10.28
C GLY A 117 -12.46 38.27 -10.20
N ILE A 118 -12.10 37.15 -9.56
CA ILE A 118 -10.71 36.69 -9.40
C ILE A 118 -10.23 35.93 -10.64
N ARG A 119 -11.16 35.43 -11.46
CA ARG A 119 -10.91 34.62 -12.66
C ARG A 119 -11.79 35.02 -13.82
#